data_AF-A0A3N5YYE0-F1
#
_entry.id   AF-A0A3N5YYE0-F1
#
_cell.length_a   1.000
_cell.length_b   1.000
_cell.length_c   1.000
_cell.angle_alpha   90.00
_cell.angle_beta   90.00
_cell.angle_gamma   90.00
#
_symmetry.space_group_name_H-M   'P 1'
#
loop_
_entity.id
_entity.type
_entity.pdbx_description
1 polymer ?
#
loop_
_entity_poly.entity_id
_entity_poly.type
_entity_poly.pdbx_seq_one_letter_code
_entity_poly.pdbx_strand_id
1 'polypeptide(L)' 'MSENVSRQLCPQRLPLSGAVNFRDLGGYRTVNDRHVKRGLVFRSDHLSRLTPEDQLTLQRLRFKVVCDLRTVME' A
#
# COMPACT_ATOMS: atom_id res chain seq x y z
N MET A 1 7.93 -29.98 4.20
CA MET A 1 8.24 -29.13 5.37
C MET A 1 7.83 -27.72 4.99
N SER A 2 6.54 -27.39 5.18
CA SER A 2 6.04 -26.06 4.82
C SER A 2 6.24 -25.15 6.01
N GLU A 3 7.30 -24.35 5.96
CA GLU A 3 7.49 -23.25 6.89
C GLU A 3 6.27 -22.33 6.79
N ASN A 4 5.45 -22.34 7.84
CA ASN A 4 4.46 -21.31 8.10
C ASN A 4 5.24 -20.03 8.39
N VAL A 5 5.73 -19.38 7.32
CA VAL A 5 6.27 -18.03 7.38
C VAL A 5 5.19 -17.19 8.03
N SER A 6 5.43 -16.79 9.28
CA SER A 6 4.55 -15.97 10.08
C SER A 6 4.15 -14.77 9.22
N ARG A 7 2.98 -14.82 8.59
CA ARG A 7 2.49 -13.75 7.73
C ARG A 7 2.31 -12.55 8.63
N GLN A 8 3.31 -11.69 8.66
CA GLN A 8 3.36 -10.56 9.57
C GLN A 8 2.10 -9.73 9.36
N LEU A 9 1.25 -9.67 10.38
CA LEU A 9 -0.03 -8.98 10.35
C LEU A 9 0.14 -7.46 10.43
N CYS A 10 1.38 -6.95 10.30
CA CYS A 10 1.64 -5.52 10.33
C CYS A 10 1.63 -4.94 8.92
N PRO A 11 1.20 -3.68 8.77
CA PRO A 11 1.25 -2.97 7.49
C PRO A 11 2.67 -2.98 6.92
N GLN A 12 2.80 -3.38 5.66
CA GLN A 12 4.09 -3.55 5.00
C GLN A 12 4.37 -2.34 4.10
N ARG A 13 5.57 -1.75 4.25
CA ARG A 13 6.10 -0.79 3.27
C ARG A 13 6.44 -1.51 1.98
N LEU A 14 5.95 -1.01 0.86
CA LEU A 14 6.45 -1.42 -0.44
C LEU A 14 7.58 -0.46 -0.83
N PRO A 15 8.73 -0.97 -1.28
CA PRO A 15 9.83 -0.13 -1.74
C PRO A 15 9.43 0.48 -3.08
N LEU A 16 9.13 1.77 -3.07
CA LEU A 16 9.00 2.60 -4.26
C LEU A 16 10.05 3.71 -4.13
N SER A 17 10.76 4.00 -5.21
CA SER A 17 11.90 4.91 -5.20
C SER A 17 11.45 6.37 -5.12
N GLY A 18 10.34 6.68 -5.78
CA GLY A 18 9.77 8.01 -5.92
C GLY A 18 8.56 8.31 -5.04
N ALA A 19 8.04 7.32 -4.29
CA ALA A 19 6.90 7.51 -3.40
C ALA A 19 7.30 7.43 -1.92
N VAL A 20 6.80 8.38 -1.14
CA VAL A 20 7.05 8.43 0.29
C VAL A 20 5.94 7.68 1.04
N ASN A 21 6.34 6.87 2.03
CA ASN A 21 5.45 6.15 2.94
C ASN A 21 4.39 5.24 2.27
N PHE A 22 4.68 4.73 1.07
CA PHE A 22 3.78 3.80 0.39
C PHE A 22 3.67 2.46 1.15
N ARG A 23 2.46 2.09 1.58
CA ARG A 23 2.21 0.91 2.43
C ARG A 23 0.91 0.22 2.09
N ASP A 24 0.92 -1.11 2.17
CA ASP A 24 -0.29 -1.93 2.28
C ASP A 24 -0.82 -1.85 3.72
N LEU A 25 -2.10 -1.50 3.88
CA LEU A 25 -2.79 -1.45 5.17
C LEU A 25 -3.29 -2.83 5.63
N GLY A 26 -3.10 -3.86 4.82
CA GLY A 26 -3.42 -5.21 5.19
C GLY A 26 -2.76 -5.63 6.50
N GLY A 27 -3.52 -6.35 7.31
CA GLY A 27 -3.10 -6.83 8.62
C GLY A 27 -3.50 -5.94 9.80
N TYR A 28 -3.99 -4.71 9.59
CA TYR A 28 -4.57 -3.96 10.72
C TYR A 28 -5.73 -4.74 11.35
N ARG A 29 -5.69 -4.88 12.68
CA ARG A 29 -6.78 -5.47 13.44
C ARG A 29 -7.94 -4.50 13.51
N THR A 30 -9.14 -4.97 13.18
CA THR A 30 -10.38 -4.20 13.30
C THR A 30 -10.95 -4.35 14.70
N VAL A 31 -11.93 -3.50 15.05
CA VAL A 31 -12.63 -3.57 16.35
C VAL A 31 -13.36 -4.90 16.58
N ASN A 32 -13.60 -5.69 15.53
CA ASN A 32 -14.27 -6.98 15.59
C ASN A 32 -13.27 -8.16 15.54
N ASP A 33 -12.01 -7.94 15.95
CA ASP A 33 -10.91 -8.91 15.92
C ASP A 33 -10.62 -9.56 14.54
N ARG A 34 -11.11 -8.93 13.47
CA ARG A 34 -10.76 -9.29 12.08
C ARG A 34 -9.53 -8.51 11.64
N HIS A 35 -8.96 -8.89 10.49
CA HIS A 35 -7.81 -8.20 9.92
C HIS A 35 -8.16 -7.60 8.56
N VAL A 36 -7.64 -6.41 8.26
CA VAL A 36 -7.74 -5.82 6.93
C VAL A 36 -7.07 -6.76 5.92
N LYS A 37 -7.77 -7.07 4.83
CA LYS A 37 -7.24 -7.94 3.79
C LYS A 37 -6.09 -7.24 3.05
N ARG A 38 -4.96 -7.95 2.91
CA ARG A 38 -3.77 -7.47 2.21
C ARG A 38 -4.02 -7.28 0.72
N GLY A 39 -3.31 -6.31 0.14
CA GLY A 39 -3.37 -5.99 -1.28
C GLY A 39 -4.66 -5.32 -1.73
N LEU A 40 -5.50 -4.85 -0.80
CA LEU A 40 -6.76 -4.16 -1.15
C LEU A 40 -6.71 -2.65 -0.92
N VAL A 41 -6.07 -2.20 0.16
CA VAL A 41 -6.05 -0.78 0.53
C VAL A 41 -4.62 -0.38 0.81
N PHE A 42 -4.19 0.67 0.12
CA PHE A 42 -2.85 1.22 0.23
C PHE A 42 -2.95 2.68 0.64
N ARG A 43 -1.92 3.16 1.30
CA ARG A 43 -1.73 4.59 1.57
C ARG A 43 -0.36 5.02 1.08
N SER A 44 -0.28 6.27 0.65
CA SER A 44 0.97 6.97 0.40
C SER A 44 0.84 8.40 0.89
N ASP A 45 1.97 9.09 0.99
CA ASP A 45 2.01 10.54 0.98
C ASP A 45 1.97 11.00 -0.49
N HIS A 46 2.90 11.83 -0.93
CA HIS A 46 3.01 12.29 -2.31
C HIS A 46 3.46 11.20 -3.30
N LEU A 47 2.80 11.20 -4.47
CA LEU A 47 3.08 10.33 -5.63
C LEU A 47 3.63 11.11 -6.84
N SER A 48 3.96 12.39 -6.69
CA SER A 48 4.38 13.27 -7.79
C SER A 48 5.77 12.95 -8.37
N ARG A 49 6.56 12.10 -7.70
CA ARG A 49 7.94 11.75 -8.10
C ARG A 49 8.13 10.29 -8.48
N LEU A 50 7.05 9.56 -8.75
CA LEU A 50 7.09 8.14 -9.15
C LEU A 50 8.01 7.94 -10.36
N THR A 51 8.99 7.04 -10.22
CA THR A 51 9.84 6.65 -11.35
C THR A 51 9.04 5.77 -12.34
N PRO A 52 9.52 5.58 -13.58
CA PRO A 52 8.88 4.64 -14.51
C PRO A 52 8.73 3.22 -13.93
N GLU A 53 9.72 2.75 -13.17
CA GLU A 53 9.69 1.44 -12.50
C GLU A 53 8.63 1.38 -11.38
N ASP A 54 8.47 2.47 -10.62
CA ASP A 54 7.42 2.56 -9.61
C ASP A 54 6.04 2.52 -10.28
N GLN A 55 5.86 3.24 -11.39
CA GLN A 55 4.60 3.24 -12.14
C GLN A 55 4.26 1.83 -12.66
N LEU A 56 5.23 1.09 -13.21
CA LEU A 56 5.04 -0.30 -13.62
C LEU A 56 4.64 -1.20 -12.44
N THR A 57 5.24 -0.97 -11.27
CA THR A 57 4.90 -1.70 -10.04
C THR A 57 3.46 -1.41 -9.62
N LEU A 58 3.03 -0.15 -9.63
CA LEU A 58 1.67 0.25 -9.28
C LEU A 58 0.63 -0.25 -10.29
N GLN A 59 0.95 -0.27 -11.59
CA GLN A 59 0.05 -0.80 -12.64
C GLN A 59 -0.27 -2.29 -12.41
N ARG A 60 0.70 -3.08 -11.93
CA ARG A 60 0.48 -4.49 -11.60
C ARG A 60 -0.49 -4.71 -10.44
N LEU A 61 -0.64 -3.73 -9.54
CA LEU A 61 -1.58 -3.77 -8.42
C LEU A 61 -3.03 -3.51 -8.86
N ARG A 62 -3.24 -2.99 -10.08
CA ARG A 62 -4.57 -2.80 -10.71
C ARG A 62 -5.55 -2.03 -9.81
N PHE A 63 -5.12 -0.86 -9.35
CA PHE A 63 -5.97 0.05 -8.59
C PHE A 63 -7.22 0.41 -9.39
N LYS A 64 -8.39 0.28 -8.74
CA LYS A 64 -9.67 0.70 -9.33
C LYS A 64 -10.02 2.15 -8.99
N VAL A 65 -9.53 2.63 -7.84
CA VAL A 65 -9.85 3.95 -7.28
C VAL A 65 -8.60 4.52 -6.67
N VAL A 66 -8.37 5.81 -6.91
CA VAL A 66 -7.35 6.63 -6.24
C VAL A 66 -8.07 7.81 -5.62
N CYS A 67 -7.94 7.97 -4.30
CA CYS A 67 -8.51 9.10 -3.58
C CYS A 67 -7.38 10.11 -3.32
N ASP A 68 -7.34 11.18 -4.11
CA ASP A 68 -6.43 12.30 -3.84
C ASP A 68 -7.09 13.24 -2.83
N LEU A 69 -6.49 13.34 -1.64
CA LEU A 69 -7.01 14.14 -0.53
C LEU A 69 -6.27 15.48 -0.38
N ARG A 70 -5.38 15.79 -1.32
CA ARG A 70 -4.63 17.06 -1.35
C ARG A 70 -5.56 18.22 -1.69
N THR A 71 -5.19 19.40 -1.23
CA THR A 71 -5.96 20.61 -1.57
C THR A 71 -5.65 21.05 -3.00
N VAL A 72 -6.53 21.85 -3.60
CA VAL A 72 -6.34 22.36 -4.97
C VAL A 72 -5.10 23.26 -5.11
N MET A 73 -4.54 23.72 -3.99
CA MET A 73 -3.39 24.63 -3.93
C MET A 73 -2.04 23.91 -3.72
N GLU A 74 -2.05 22.58 -3.59
CA GLU A 74 -0.85 21.71 -3.63
C GLU A 74 -0.52 21.27 -5.05
#